data_AF-S6GNF6-F1
#
_entry.id   AF-S6GNF6-F1
#
_cell.length_a   1.000
_cell.length_b   1.000
_cell.length_c   1.000
_cell.angle_alpha   90.00
_cell.angle_beta   90.00
_cell.angle_gamma   90.00
#
_symmetry.space_group_name_H-M   'P 1'
#
loop_
_entity.id
_entity.type
_entity.pdbx_description
1 polymer ?
#
loop_
_entity_poly.entity_id
_entity_poly.type
_entity_poly.pdbx_seq_one_letter_code
_entity_poly.pdbx_strand_id
1 'polypeptide(L)'
;MVNERLHRINSKPTGKKLLEAIDTKGRAQYGYKVCILRPDMNVTTINNAIFIGGGNLARRGDEGNACIPGVGTVTMVRYNQNTISTPDGSQPNFIGLAHELVHAIHNLAGMLLQPLTWKNTAR
;
A
#
# COMPACT_ATOMS: atom_id res chain seq x y z
N MET A 1 -4.95 -3.76 15.47
CA MET A 1 -4.92 -4.89 14.49
C MET A 1 -5.33 -4.40 13.09
N VAL A 2 -5.00 -5.13 12.00
CA VAL A 2 -5.33 -4.71 10.61
C VAL A 2 -6.83 -4.46 10.40
N ASN A 3 -7.69 -5.34 10.93
CA ASN A 3 -9.15 -5.21 10.82
C ASN A 3 -9.69 -3.92 11.44
N GLU A 4 -9.13 -3.47 12.56
CA GLU A 4 -9.50 -2.19 13.17
C GLU A 4 -9.12 -1.00 12.28
N ARG A 5 -7.99 -1.10 11.56
CA ARG A 5 -7.55 -0.05 10.62
C ARG A 5 -8.43 -0.02 9.37
N LEU A 6 -8.79 -1.19 8.83
CA LEU A 6 -9.78 -1.29 7.75
C LEU A 6 -11.13 -0.73 8.18
N HIS A 7 -11.58 -1.04 9.40
CA HIS A 7 -12.81 -0.48 9.95
C HIS A 7 -12.72 1.06 10.05
N ARG A 8 -11.59 1.59 10.52
CA ARG A 8 -11.36 3.04 10.59
C ARG A 8 -11.36 3.70 9.20
N ILE A 9 -10.74 3.07 8.20
CA ILE A 9 -10.79 3.53 6.80
C ILE A 9 -12.25 3.54 6.32
N ASN A 10 -12.98 2.43 6.52
CA ASN A 10 -14.38 2.31 6.11
C ASN A 10 -15.31 3.34 6.79
N SER A 11 -15.01 3.73 8.03
CA SER A 11 -15.77 4.76 8.76
C SER A 11 -15.71 6.17 8.13
N LYS A 12 -14.84 6.39 7.15
CA LYS A 12 -14.69 7.68 6.45
C LYS A 12 -15.26 7.56 5.02
N PRO A 13 -16.03 8.55 4.52
CA PRO A 13 -16.63 8.45 3.18
C PRO A 13 -15.64 8.15 2.06
N THR A 14 -14.48 8.80 2.06
CA THR A 14 -13.41 8.57 1.08
C THR A 14 -12.80 7.17 1.23
N GLY A 15 -12.60 6.70 2.46
CA GLY A 15 -12.07 5.37 2.72
C GLY A 15 -13.06 4.25 2.38
N LYS A 16 -14.36 4.47 2.57
CA LYS A 16 -15.41 3.57 2.08
C LYS A 16 -15.35 3.43 0.56
N LYS A 17 -15.32 4.55 -0.17
CA LYS A 17 -15.18 4.56 -1.64
C LYS A 17 -13.91 3.84 -2.11
N LEU A 18 -12.81 3.99 -1.36
CA LEU A 18 -11.56 3.27 -1.64
C LEU A 18 -11.74 1.75 -1.57
N LEU A 19 -12.38 1.25 -0.50
CA LEU A 19 -12.60 -0.19 -0.32
C LEU A 19 -13.60 -0.74 -1.35
N GLU A 20 -14.66 0.02 -1.67
CA GLU A 20 -15.61 -0.33 -2.75
C GLU A 20 -14.92 -0.34 -4.13
N ALA A 21 -13.97 0.56 -4.38
CA ALA A 21 -13.20 0.56 -5.61
C ALA A 21 -12.32 -0.70 -5.73
N ILE A 22 -11.74 -1.19 -4.64
CA ILE A 22 -10.99 -2.45 -4.65
C ILE A 22 -11.90 -3.63 -5.02
N ASP A 23 -13.12 -3.64 -4.49
CA ASP A 23 -14.09 -4.70 -4.77
C ASP A 23 -14.56 -4.70 -6.23
N THR A 24 -14.65 -3.53 -6.87
CA THR A 24 -15.09 -3.41 -8.26
C THR A 24 -13.97 -3.49 -9.30
N LYS A 25 -12.70 -3.35 -8.91
CA LYS A 25 -11.54 -3.37 -9.82
C LYS A 25 -10.83 -4.72 -9.85
N GLY A 26 -10.24 -5.03 -11.00
CA GLY A 26 -9.41 -6.22 -11.21
C GLY A 26 -10.17 -7.55 -11.01
N ARG A 27 -9.49 -8.64 -11.32
CA ARG A 27 -9.97 -10.00 -11.05
C ARG A 27 -9.25 -10.55 -9.83
N ALA A 28 -9.98 -11.33 -9.02
CA ALA A 28 -9.35 -12.06 -7.94
C ALA A 28 -8.47 -13.18 -8.50
N GLN A 29 -7.33 -13.42 -7.88
CA GLN A 29 -6.45 -14.54 -8.14
C GLN A 29 -6.17 -15.22 -6.80
N TYR A 30 -6.17 -16.56 -6.77
CA TYR A 30 -5.97 -17.32 -5.52
C TYR A 30 -7.00 -17.00 -4.41
N GLY A 31 -8.21 -16.55 -4.78
CA GLY A 31 -9.28 -16.19 -3.85
C GLY A 31 -9.19 -14.79 -3.26
N TYR A 32 -8.24 -13.93 -3.69
CA TYR A 32 -8.12 -12.55 -3.21
C TYR A 32 -7.78 -11.57 -4.33
N LYS A 33 -8.04 -10.28 -4.10
CA LYS A 33 -7.56 -9.16 -4.94
C LYS A 33 -6.38 -8.44 -4.30
N VAL A 34 -6.47 -8.27 -2.98
CA VAL A 34 -5.44 -7.67 -2.15
C VAL A 34 -5.15 -8.60 -0.98
N CYS A 35 -3.88 -8.97 -0.80
CA CYS A 35 -3.42 -9.74 0.34
C CYS A 35 -2.64 -8.81 1.28
N ILE A 36 -3.12 -8.61 2.52
CA ILE A 36 -2.45 -7.75 3.50
C ILE A 36 -1.65 -8.61 4.46
N LEU A 37 -0.35 -8.38 4.52
CA LEU A 37 0.61 -9.11 5.33
C LEU A 37 1.35 -8.16 6.26
N ARG A 38 1.87 -8.72 7.36
CA ARG A 38 2.84 -8.01 8.20
C ARG A 38 4.18 -7.95 7.46
N PRO A 39 4.90 -6.82 7.47
CA PRO A 39 6.25 -6.76 6.89
C PRO A 39 7.21 -7.60 7.71
N ASP A 40 8.29 -8.03 7.06
CA ASP A 40 9.43 -8.63 7.73
C ASP A 40 10.06 -7.57 8.64
N MET A 41 9.86 -7.74 9.95
CA MET A 41 10.30 -6.79 10.96
C MET A 41 11.79 -7.02 11.25
N ASN A 42 12.67 -6.46 10.43
CA ASN A 42 14.10 -6.52 10.71
C ASN A 42 14.41 -5.53 11.82
N VAL A 43 14.87 -6.01 12.97
CA VAL A 43 15.34 -5.16 14.06
C VAL A 43 16.84 -4.96 13.89
N THR A 44 17.25 -3.71 13.69
CA THR A 44 18.67 -3.33 13.62
C THR A 44 18.98 -2.39 14.76
N THR A 45 20.05 -2.67 15.50
CA THR A 45 20.52 -1.79 16.57
C THR A 45 21.73 -1.02 16.07
N ILE A 46 21.64 0.32 16.05
CA ILE A 46 22.77 1.21 15.73
C ILE A 46 22.91 2.18 16.90
N ASN A 47 24.09 2.24 17.54
CA ASN A 47 24.36 3.15 18.67
C ASN A 47 23.29 3.11 19.78
N ASN A 48 22.90 1.92 20.23
CA ASN A 48 21.83 1.68 21.22
C ASN A 48 20.42 2.18 20.83
N ALA A 49 20.22 2.68 19.60
CA ALA A 49 18.89 2.93 19.06
C ALA A 49 18.38 1.71 18.30
N ILE A 50 17.15 1.29 18.62
CA ILE A 50 16.46 0.19 17.95
C ILE A 50 15.74 0.74 16.72
N PHE A 51 16.20 0.35 15.55
CA PHE A 51 15.54 0.60 14.27
C PHE A 51 14.71 -0.63 13.91
N ILE A 52 13.39 -0.47 13.92
CA ILE A 52 12.49 -1.49 13.45
C ILE A 52 12.26 -1.23 11.95
N GLY A 53 12.97 -1.98 11.12
CA GLY A 53 12.79 -2.03 9.68
C GLY A 53 11.45 -2.65 9.28
N GLY A 54 11.05 -2.38 8.04
CA GLY A 54 9.76 -2.80 7.47
C GLY A 54 8.81 -1.62 7.34
N GLY A 55 8.74 -1.03 6.15
CA GLY A 55 7.78 0.02 5.83
C GLY A 55 6.43 -0.53 5.40
N ASN A 56 5.57 0.38 4.95
CA ASN A 56 4.39 0.02 4.17
C ASN A 56 4.80 -0.15 2.70
N LEU A 57 4.26 -1.16 2.01
CA LEU A 57 4.58 -1.43 0.62
C LEU A 57 3.47 -2.20 -0.08
N ALA A 58 3.01 -1.71 -1.23
CA ALA A 58 2.18 -2.45 -2.17
C ALA A 58 3.04 -3.04 -3.29
N ARG A 59 3.04 -4.37 -3.43
CA ARG A 59 3.74 -5.12 -4.48
C ARG A 59 2.75 -5.79 -5.41
N ARG A 60 3.04 -5.71 -6.71
CA ARG A 60 2.28 -6.34 -7.78
C ARG A 60 2.50 -7.85 -7.80
N GLY A 61 1.47 -8.62 -8.12
CA GLY A 61 1.59 -10.06 -8.38
C GLY A 61 2.27 -10.35 -9.71
N ASP A 62 2.01 -9.51 -10.72
CA ASP A 62 2.59 -9.56 -12.05
C ASP A 62 2.88 -8.14 -12.54
N GLU A 63 4.15 -7.82 -12.77
CA GLU A 63 4.57 -6.48 -13.21
C GLU A 63 4.07 -6.15 -14.61
N GLY A 64 4.03 -7.12 -15.53
CA GLY A 64 3.58 -6.90 -16.91
C GLY A 64 2.10 -6.50 -16.93
N ASN A 65 1.27 -7.30 -16.26
CA ASN A 65 -0.18 -7.07 -16.24
C ASN A 65 -0.58 -5.80 -15.46
N ALA A 66 0.19 -5.42 -14.43
CA ALA A 66 -0.03 -4.17 -13.68
C ALA A 66 0.12 -2.91 -14.55
N CYS A 67 0.79 -3.01 -15.69
CA CYS A 67 1.02 -1.91 -16.62
C CYS A 67 -0.01 -1.83 -17.75
N ILE A 68 -0.84 -2.87 -17.94
CA ILE A 68 -1.75 -2.98 -19.08
C ILE A 68 -3.14 -2.48 -18.65
N PRO A 69 -3.62 -1.34 -19.18
CA PRO A 69 -4.89 -0.76 -18.77
C PRO A 69 -6.05 -1.77 -18.91
N GLY A 70 -6.82 -1.93 -17.83
CA GLY A 70 -7.98 -2.82 -17.79
C GLY A 70 -7.67 -4.30 -17.54
N VAL A 71 -6.39 -4.71 -17.58
CA VAL A 71 -5.97 -6.08 -17.20
C VAL A 71 -5.69 -6.13 -15.71
N GLY A 72 -4.66 -5.40 -15.27
CA GLY A 72 -4.26 -5.31 -13.87
C GLY A 72 -3.77 -6.62 -13.25
N THR A 73 -3.44 -6.57 -11.97
CA THR A 73 -2.93 -7.73 -11.21
C THR A 73 -3.32 -7.65 -9.74
N VAL A 74 -3.34 -8.79 -9.06
CA VAL A 74 -3.50 -8.85 -7.60
C VAL A 74 -2.33 -8.14 -6.90
N THR A 75 -2.59 -7.59 -5.72
CA THR A 75 -1.59 -6.83 -4.96
C THR A 75 -1.34 -7.43 -3.59
N MET A 76 -0.08 -7.58 -3.22
CA MET A 76 0.34 -7.86 -1.85
C MET A 76 0.67 -6.54 -1.16
N VAL A 77 0.02 -6.23 -0.05
CA VAL A 77 0.31 -5.09 0.80
C VAL A 77 1.04 -5.56 2.05
N ARG A 78 2.26 -5.08 2.27
CA ARG A 78 2.97 -5.19 3.55
C ARG A 78 2.65 -3.95 4.37
N TYR A 79 2.13 -4.12 5.57
CA TYR A 79 1.69 -3.01 6.42
C TYR A 79 2.32 -3.04 7.82
N ASN A 80 3.14 -2.04 8.13
CA ASN A 80 3.68 -1.82 9.46
C ASN A 80 2.81 -0.84 10.25
N GLN A 81 2.04 -1.38 11.19
CA GLN A 81 1.18 -0.59 12.07
C GLN A 81 1.94 0.35 13.04
N ASN A 82 3.24 0.14 13.23
CA ASN A 82 4.10 0.94 14.12
C ASN A 82 4.72 2.14 13.38
N THR A 83 4.59 2.24 12.06
CA THR A 83 5.07 3.38 11.29
C THR A 83 4.12 4.56 11.48
N ILE A 84 4.40 5.38 12.49
CA ILE A 84 3.66 6.59 12.83
C ILE A 84 4.44 7.87 12.56
N SER A 85 5.73 7.75 12.25
CA SER A 85 6.63 8.87 11.96
C SER A 85 6.84 8.97 10.46
N THR A 86 6.57 10.14 9.90
CA THR A 86 6.81 10.50 8.51
C THR A 86 7.67 11.77 8.47
N PRO A 87 8.36 12.08 7.34
CA PRO A 87 9.16 13.31 7.23
C PRO A 87 8.40 14.60 7.57
N ASP A 88 7.08 14.61 7.31
CA ASP A 88 6.20 15.76 7.52
C ASP A 88 5.51 15.77 8.90
N GLY A 89 5.85 14.82 9.79
CA GLY A 89 5.31 14.72 11.15
C GLY A 89 4.69 13.37 11.48
N SER A 90 3.92 13.32 12.57
CA SER A 90 3.24 12.08 12.97
C SER A 90 1.96 11.88 12.16
N GLN A 91 1.84 10.70 11.56
CA GLN A 91 0.67 10.33 10.79
C GLN A 91 -0.13 9.23 11.51
N PRO A 92 -1.47 9.30 11.54
CA PRO A 92 -2.28 8.19 12.02
C PRO A 92 -1.98 6.93 11.20
N ASN A 93 -1.67 5.84 11.89
CA ASN A 93 -1.19 4.61 11.26
C ASN A 93 -2.12 4.01 10.18
N PHE A 94 -3.43 4.27 10.22
CA PHE A 94 -4.36 3.78 9.19
C PHE A 94 -4.17 4.49 7.83
N ILE A 95 -3.55 5.67 7.81
CA ILE A 95 -3.29 6.39 6.57
C ILE A 95 -2.20 5.67 5.76
N GLY A 96 -1.18 5.14 6.41
CA GLY A 96 -0.17 4.30 5.75
C GLY A 96 -0.80 3.09 5.05
N LEU A 97 -1.77 2.43 5.68
CA LEU A 97 -2.52 1.35 5.04
C LEU A 97 -3.36 1.87 3.85
N ALA A 98 -4.07 2.99 4.03
CA ALA A 98 -4.88 3.58 2.97
C ALA A 98 -4.03 3.98 1.74
N HIS A 99 -2.81 4.47 1.96
CA HIS A 99 -1.86 4.78 0.89
C HIS A 99 -1.53 3.55 0.05
N GLU A 100 -1.19 2.43 0.68
CA GLU A 100 -0.91 1.19 -0.05
C GLU A 100 -2.14 0.61 -0.76
N LEU A 101 -3.34 0.81 -0.19
CA LEU A 101 -4.59 0.41 -0.84
C LEU A 101 -4.89 1.24 -2.10
N VAL A 102 -4.46 2.51 -2.16
CA VAL A 102 -4.52 3.31 -3.39
C VAL A 102 -3.60 2.72 -4.46
N HIS A 103 -2.38 2.31 -4.10
CA HIS A 103 -1.50 1.59 -5.03
C HIS A 103 -2.12 0.29 -5.50
N ALA A 104 -2.80 -0.44 -4.61
CA ALA A 104 -3.48 -1.68 -4.96
C ALA A 104 -4.59 -1.45 -6.01
N ILE A 105 -5.37 -0.37 -5.91
CA ILE A 105 -6.38 -0.04 -6.94
C ILE A 105 -5.73 0.18 -8.31
N HIS A 106 -4.62 0.91 -8.35
CA HIS A 106 -3.92 1.16 -9.61
C HIS A 106 -3.38 -0.13 -10.22
N ASN A 107 -2.76 -1.00 -9.42
CA ASN A 107 -2.31 -2.31 -9.85
C ASN A 107 -3.49 -3.17 -10.36
N LEU A 108 -4.63 -3.18 -9.65
CA LEU A 108 -5.84 -3.91 -10.06
C LEU A 108 -6.48 -3.36 -11.34
N ALA A 109 -6.31 -2.07 -11.60
CA ALA A 109 -6.80 -1.42 -12.82
C ALA A 109 -5.82 -1.52 -13.99
N GLY A 110 -4.60 -1.98 -13.75
CA GLY A 110 -3.53 -1.97 -14.76
C GLY A 110 -3.06 -0.55 -15.11
N MET A 111 -3.17 0.37 -14.15
CA MET A 111 -2.76 1.77 -14.30
C MET A 111 -1.41 1.93 -13.63
N LEU A 112 -0.34 2.09 -14.42
CA LEU A 112 0.96 2.37 -13.86
C LEU A 112 0.93 3.75 -13.19
N LEU A 113 0.96 3.80 -11.86
CA LEU A 113 1.60 4.92 -11.20
C LEU A 113 3.07 4.84 -11.60
N GLN A 114 3.50 5.70 -12.53
CA GLN A 114 4.94 5.90 -12.71
C GLN A 114 5.51 6.24 -11.33
N PRO A 115 6.67 5.69 -10.94
CA PRO A 115 7.42 6.35 -9.89
C PRO A 115 7.49 7.81 -10.31
N LEU A 116 7.19 8.75 -9.41
CA LEU A 116 7.58 10.13 -9.62
C LEU A 116 9.09 10.11 -9.81
N THR A 117 9.57 9.93 -11.04
CA THR A 117 10.94 10.24 -11.37
C THR A 117 10.97 11.74 -11.28
N TRP A 118 11.53 12.27 -10.18
CA TRP A 118 12.09 13.62 -10.21
C TRP A 118 13.14 13.59 -11.31
N LYS A 119 12.70 13.87 -12.55
CA LYS A 119 13.62 14.27 -13.59
C LYS A 119 14.20 15.57 -13.06
N ASN A 120 15.44 15.49 -12.57
CA ASN A 120 16.33 16.64 -12.46
C ASN A 120 16.33 17.30 -13.84
N THR A 121 15.42 18.25 -14.06
CA THR A 121 15.60 19.28 -15.07
C THR A 121 16.67 20.20 -14.54
N ALA A 122 17.92 19.76 -14.68
CA ALA A 122 19.04 20.68 -14.79
C ALA A 122 18.76 21.51 -16.06
N ARG A 123 18.44 22.77 -15.85
CA ARG A 123 18.65 23.85 -16.81
C ARG A 123 19.79 24.68 -16.29
#